data_AF-A0A0B1S315-F1
#
_entry.id   AF-A0A0B1S315-F1
#
_cell.length_a   1.000
_cell.length_b   1.000
_cell.length_c   1.000
_cell.angle_alpha   90.00
_cell.angle_beta   90.00
_cell.angle_gamma   90.00
#
_symmetry.space_group_name_H-M   'P 1'
#
loop_
_entity.id
_entity.type
_entity.pdbx_description
1 polymer ?
#
loop_
_entity_poly.entity_id
_entity_poly.type
_entity_poly.pdbx_seq_one_letter_code
_entity_poly.pdbx_strand_id
1 'polypeptide(L)'
;MSLSGCGRAGTYAAFEIAHERLHSDVFSKLSIADCVCRARNGRMHSVQRPIQMQTIHASIMEHIMGNRFFTLLTQDRIQKYKEFAERFNRCAELQEEL
;
A
#
# COMPACT_ATOMS: atom_id res chain seq x y z
N MET A 1 12.50 6.19 13.98
CA MET A 1 11.92 5.16 14.87
C MET A 1 10.48 5.50 15.28
N SER A 2 9.53 4.56 15.20
CA SER A 2 8.11 4.78 15.57
C SER A 2 7.93 4.90 17.09
N LEU A 3 7.59 6.08 17.62
CA LEU A 3 7.47 6.34 19.07
C LEU A 3 6.47 5.43 19.81
N SER A 4 5.34 5.09 19.18
CA SER A 4 4.26 4.26 19.77
C SER A 4 4.14 2.85 19.18
N GLY A 5 4.95 2.54 18.16
CA GLY A 5 4.88 1.26 17.44
C GLY A 5 3.53 0.97 16.73
N CYS A 6 2.65 1.95 16.50
CA CYS A 6 1.37 1.73 15.80
C CYS A 6 1.22 2.52 14.49
N GLY A 7 1.93 3.64 14.33
CA GLY A 7 2.00 4.38 13.07
C GLY A 7 2.78 3.60 12.01
N ARG A 8 4.08 3.87 11.87
CA ARG A 8 4.94 3.25 10.84
C ARG A 8 5.02 1.74 10.94
N ALA A 9 5.12 1.20 12.16
CA ALA A 9 5.18 -0.25 12.36
C ALA A 9 3.86 -0.92 11.96
N GLY A 10 2.71 -0.30 12.25
CA GLY A 10 1.41 -0.77 11.80
C GLY A 10 1.24 -0.67 10.28
N THR A 11 1.79 0.39 9.66
CA THR A 11 1.86 0.52 8.20
C THR A 11 2.63 -0.62 7.57
N TYR A 12 3.82 -0.92 8.08
CA TYR A 12 4.65 -2.01 7.58
C TYR A 12 3.99 -3.37 7.79
N ALA A 13 3.41 -3.63 8.97
CA ALA A 13 2.69 -4.88 9.23
C ALA A 13 1.49 -5.07 8.27
N ALA A 14 0.72 -4.01 8.01
CA ALA A 14 -0.40 -4.08 7.07
C ALA A 14 0.08 -4.28 5.62
N PHE A 15 1.20 -3.67 5.24
CA PHE A 15 1.85 -3.89 3.96
C PHE A 15 2.30 -5.35 3.79
N GLU A 16 2.98 -5.93 4.78
CA GLU A 16 3.43 -7.33 4.73
C GLU A 16 2.24 -8.29 4.57
N ILE A 17 1.15 -8.09 5.31
CA ILE A 17 -0.08 -8.88 5.14
C ILE A 17 -0.63 -8.76 3.72
N ALA A 18 -0.63 -7.55 3.15
CA ALA A 18 -1.10 -7.33 1.79
C ALA A 18 -0.18 -7.97 0.73
N HIS A 19 1.13 -7.88 0.95
CA HIS A 19 2.16 -8.44 0.07
C HIS A 19 2.10 -9.98 0.09
N GLU A 20 2.01 -10.61 1.26
CA GLU A 20 1.83 -12.06 1.39
C GLU A 20 0.57 -12.53 0.64
N ARG A 21 -0.56 -11.83 0.82
CA ARG A 21 -1.81 -12.18 0.13
C ARG A 21 -1.72 -12.08 -1.39
N LEU A 22 -0.97 -11.11 -1.91
CA LEU A 22 -0.79 -10.93 -3.35
C LEU A 22 -0.10 -12.14 -4.01
N HIS A 23 0.78 -12.82 -3.28
CA HIS A 23 1.50 -14.01 -3.75
C HIS A 23 0.81 -15.33 -3.35
N SER A 24 -0.35 -15.29 -2.69
CA SER A 24 -1.06 -16.50 -2.30
C SER A 24 -1.69 -17.20 -3.52
N ASP A 25 -1.56 -18.53 -3.59
CA ASP A 25 -2.11 -19.33 -4.69
C ASP A 25 -3.66 -19.28 -4.80
N VAL A 26 -4.35 -18.85 -3.74
CA VAL A 26 -5.83 -18.72 -3.68
C VAL A 26 -6.28 -17.27 -3.88
N PHE A 27 -5.42 -16.43 -4.47
CA PHE A 27 -5.68 -15.00 -4.57
C PHE A 27 -6.81 -14.68 -5.57
N SER A 28 -7.91 -14.09 -5.07
CA SER A 28 -9.00 -13.57 -5.89
C SER A 28 -9.14 -12.04 -5.83
N LYS A 29 -8.84 -11.43 -4.68
CA LYS A 29 -8.97 -9.98 -4.46
C LYS A 29 -8.08 -9.50 -3.32
N LEU A 30 -7.36 -8.40 -3.56
CA LEU A 30 -6.62 -7.69 -2.50
C LEU A 30 -7.43 -6.51 -1.98
N SER A 31 -7.66 -6.49 -0.67
CA SER A 31 -8.26 -5.35 0.04
C SER A 31 -7.27 -4.85 1.08
N ILE A 32 -6.70 -3.65 0.86
CA ILE A 32 -5.78 -3.03 1.82
C ILE A 32 -6.51 -2.69 3.13
N ALA A 33 -7.78 -2.31 3.05
CA ALA A 33 -8.60 -2.06 4.24
C ALA A 33 -8.69 -3.30 5.14
N ASP A 34 -8.91 -4.48 4.56
CA ASP A 34 -8.97 -5.74 5.32
C ASP A 34 -7.61 -6.08 5.94
N CYS A 35 -6.51 -5.79 5.24
CA CYS A 35 -5.16 -5.97 5.76
C CYS A 35 -4.88 -5.05 6.95
N VAL A 36 -5.34 -3.79 6.90
CA VAL A 36 -5.26 -2.85 8.03
C VAL A 36 -6.13 -3.31 9.20
N CYS A 37 -7.36 -3.78 8.94
CA CYS A 37 -8.21 -4.36 9.99
C CYS A 37 -7.52 -5.53 10.69
N ARG A 38 -6.88 -6.42 9.92
CA ARG A 38 -6.11 -7.53 10.48
C ARG A 38 -4.89 -7.06 11.30
N ALA A 39 -4.16 -6.05 10.83
CA ALA A 39 -3.08 -5.44 11.61
C ALA A 39 -3.61 -4.80 12.91
N ARG A 40 -4.78 -4.16 12.87
CA ARG A 40 -5.44 -3.55 14.04
C ARG A 40 -5.91 -4.57 15.08
N ASN A 41 -6.28 -5.77 14.65
CA ASN A 41 -6.62 -6.87 15.56
C ASN A 41 -5.40 -7.34 16.38
N GLY A 42 -4.19 -7.30 15.79
CA GLY A 42 -2.96 -7.60 16.51
C GLY A 42 -2.45 -6.43 17.35
N ARG A 43 -2.66 -5.18 16.89
CA ARG A 43 -2.28 -3.97 17.63
C ARG A 43 -3.20 -2.80 17.30
N MET A 44 -3.93 -2.33 18.31
CA MET A 44 -4.84 -1.20 18.21
C MET A 44 -4.14 0.05 17.62
N HIS A 45 -4.90 0.83 16.86
CA HIS A 45 -4.42 2.04 16.16
C HIS A 45 -3.29 1.80 15.15
N SER A 46 -3.08 0.56 14.68
CA SER A 46 -2.22 0.32 13.52
C SER A 46 -2.71 1.13 12.31
N VAL A 47 -1.79 1.82 11.62
CA VAL A 47 -2.10 2.78 10.54
C VAL A 47 -2.97 3.93 11.04
N GLN A 48 -2.30 4.99 11.50
CA GLN A 48 -2.91 6.12 12.21
C GLN A 48 -3.32 7.28 11.31
N ARG A 49 -2.65 7.46 10.17
CA ARG A 49 -2.86 8.62 9.29
C ARG A 49 -3.26 8.19 7.87
N PRO A 50 -4.05 9.00 7.14
CA PRO A 50 -4.40 8.70 5.76
C PRO A 50 -3.19 8.47 4.86
N ILE A 51 -2.11 9.27 5.04
CA ILE A 51 -0.88 9.11 4.26
C ILE A 51 -0.27 7.71 4.42
N GLN A 52 -0.34 7.13 5.63
CA GLN A 52 0.17 5.78 5.87
C GLN A 52 -0.64 4.72 5.10
N MET A 53 -1.96 4.91 4.98
CA MET A 53 -2.81 4.06 4.16
C MET A 53 -2.45 4.19 2.67
N GLN A 54 -2.28 5.43 2.21
CA GLN A 54 -1.87 5.74 0.83
C GLN A 54 -0.51 5.14 0.48
N THR A 55 0.46 5.19 1.41
CA THR A 55 1.77 4.55 1.24
C THR A 55 1.62 3.04 0.99
N ILE A 56 0.76 2.33 1.74
CA ILE A 56 0.55 0.89 1.50
C ILE A 56 0.00 0.65 0.10
N HIS A 57 -0.99 1.44 -0.33
CA HIS A 57 -1.52 1.35 -1.69
C HIS A 57 -0.44 1.60 -2.75
N ALA A 58 0.34 2.67 -2.61
CA ALA A 58 1.41 3.02 -3.53
C ALA A 58 2.47 1.91 -3.62
N SER A 59 2.95 1.39 -2.49
CA SER A 59 3.95 0.32 -2.46
C SER A 59 3.46 -0.98 -3.09
N ILE A 60 2.20 -1.36 -2.86
CA ILE A 60 1.61 -2.55 -3.49
C ILE A 60 1.43 -2.36 -4.99
N MET A 61 0.96 -1.19 -5.44
CA MET A 61 0.80 -0.91 -6.86
C MET A 61 2.15 -0.88 -7.58
N GLU A 62 3.16 -0.23 -7.00
CA GLU A 62 4.54 -0.22 -7.51
C GLU A 62 5.07 -1.66 -7.65
N HIS A 63 4.86 -2.50 -6.64
CA HIS A 63 5.26 -3.91 -6.69
C HIS A 63 4.55 -4.69 -7.79
N ILE A 64 3.24 -4.48 -7.98
CA ILE A 64 2.47 -5.13 -9.07
C ILE A 64 3.04 -4.71 -10.43
N MET A 65 3.33 -3.42 -10.60
CA MET A 65 3.79 -2.83 -11.86
C MET A 65 5.24 -3.18 -12.19
N GLY A 66 6.10 -3.35 -11.17
CA GLY A 66 7.51 -3.75 -11.32
C GLY A 66 7.74 -5.26 -11.45
N ASN A 67 6.70 -6.08 -11.31
CA ASN A 67 6.82 -7.55 -11.39
C ASN A 67 5.96 -8.15 -12.51
N ARG A 68 6.04 -9.48 -12.65
CA ARG A 68 5.25 -10.29 -13.59
C ARG A 68 3.74 -10.05 -13.53
N PHE A 69 3.21 -9.54 -12.42
CA PHE A 69 1.78 -9.23 -12.25
C PHE A 69 1.28 -8.16 -13.22
N PHE A 70 2.16 -7.26 -13.68
CA PHE A 70 1.83 -6.25 -14.68
C PHE A 70 1.22 -6.85 -15.95
N THR A 71 1.69 -8.03 -16.37
CA THR A 71 1.19 -8.72 -17.58
C THR A 71 -0.27 -9.15 -17.49
N LEU A 72 -0.80 -9.26 -16.27
CA LEU A 72 -2.20 -9.62 -16.01
C LEU A 72 -3.13 -8.40 -16.02
N LEU A 73 -2.58 -7.18 -16.11
CA LEU A 73 -3.35 -5.95 -16.08
C LEU A 73 -3.77 -5.51 -17.49
N THR A 74 -4.99 -5.01 -17.60
CA THR A 74 -5.48 -4.32 -18.80
C THR A 74 -4.80 -2.96 -18.97
N GLN A 75 -4.67 -2.47 -20.21
CA GLN A 75 -4.08 -1.16 -20.52
C GLN A 75 -4.74 0.02 -19.77
N ASP A 76 -6.06 0.00 -19.57
CA ASP A 76 -6.78 1.02 -18.77
C ASP A 76 -6.29 1.10 -17.32
N ARG A 77 -6.00 -0.06 -16.69
CA ARG A 77 -5.50 -0.13 -15.31
C ARG A 77 -4.07 0.38 -15.21
N ILE A 78 -3.25 0.06 -16.20
CA ILE A 78 -1.87 0.55 -16.32
C ILE A 78 -1.86 2.07 -16.45
N GLN A 79 -2.75 2.63 -17.28
CA GLN A 79 -2.85 4.08 -17.45
C GLN A 79 -3.29 4.79 -16.17
N LYS A 80 -4.31 4.25 -15.48
CA LYS A 80 -4.75 4.77 -14.16
C LYS A 80 -3.65 4.72 -13.11
N TYR A 81 -2.80 3.69 -13.13
CA TYR A 81 -1.64 3.64 -12.26
C TYR A 81 -0.66 4.77 -12.55
N LYS A 82 -0.32 5.02 -13.82
CA LYS A 82 0.60 6.10 -14.19
C LYS A 82 0.09 7.47 -13.72
N GLU A 83 -1.20 7.74 -13.92
CA GLU A 83 -1.85 8.96 -13.44
C GLU A 83 -1.80 9.09 -11.91
N PHE A 84 -2.01 7.98 -11.20
CA PHE A 84 -1.87 7.95 -9.74
C PHE A 84 -0.42 8.21 -9.30
N ALA A 85 0.55 7.53 -9.91
CA ALA A 85 1.97 7.64 -9.57
C ALA A 85 2.48 9.07 -9.78
N GLU A 86 2.11 9.72 -10.90
CA GLU A 86 2.47 11.11 -11.17
C GLU A 86 1.92 12.06 -10.09
N ARG A 87 0.64 11.90 -9.72
CA ARG A 87 0.01 12.71 -8.66
C ARG A 87 0.64 12.45 -7.30
N PHE A 88 0.89 11.19 -6.97
CA PHE A 88 1.46 10.79 -5.69
C PHE A 88 2.88 11.36 -5.52
N ASN A 89 3.72 11.25 -6.55
CA ASN A 89 5.08 11.77 -6.53
C ASN A 89 5.11 13.30 -6.43
N ARG A 90 4.24 14.01 -7.18
CA ARG A 90 4.11 15.47 -7.04
C ARG A 90 3.73 15.90 -5.63
N CYS A 91 2.84 15.16 -4.96
CA CYS A 91 2.48 15.43 -3.57
C CYS A 91 3.62 15.14 -2.59
N ALA A 92 4.46 14.14 -2.87
CA ALA A 92 5.62 13.83 -2.05
C ALA A 92 6.69 14.93 -2.14
N GLU A 93 6.97 15.43 -3.36
CA GLU A 93 7.90 16.54 -3.59
C GLU A 93 7.49 17.80 -2.81
N LEU A 94 6.20 18.14 -2.83
CA LEU A 94 5.65 19.29 -2.08
C LEU A 94 5.73 19.13 -0.55
N GLN A 95 5.88 17.91 -0.04
CA GLN A 95 6.04 17.64 1.39
C GLN A 95 7.50 17.74 1.85
N GLU A 96 8.48 17.63 0.96
CA GLU A 96 9.90 17.79 1.29
C GLU A 96 10.32 19.27 1.36
N GLU A 97 9.54 20.19 0.78
CA GLU A 97 9.78 21.64 0.82
C GLU A 97 9.25 22.34 2.09
N LEU A 98 8.63 21.60 3.02
CA LEU A 98 7.95 22.11 4.24
C LEU A 98 8.65 21.65 5.53
#